data_AF-A0A800BMF0-F1
#
_entry.id   AF-A0A800BMF0-F1
#
_cell.length_a   1.000
_cell.length_b   1.000
_cell.length_c   1.000
_cell.angle_alpha   90.00
_cell.angle_beta   90.00
_cell.angle_gamma   90.00
#
_symmetry.space_group_name_H-M   'P 1'
#
loop_
_entity.id
_entity.type
_entity.pdbx_description
1 polymer ?
#
loop_
_entity_poly.entity_id
_entity_poly.type
_entity_poly.pdbx_seq_one_letter_code
_entity_poly.pdbx_strand_id
1 'polypeptide(L)'
;MNPDEAERLYYYKTLKDLSIFRRYCAKFLVEYEAFTSGELLDGTRYSDLMTEYTGFFYHPDAFLLDLVPEFYSLDYVTAWMAEAIFQDYLRGIWGEGWMFSQDAGEKLKSWWSRGNTMDLIPFLREEGLGELTPQPLLYRWHAVLDT
;
A
#
# COMPACT_ATOMS: atom_id res chain seq x y z
N MET A 1 -20.92 -17.56 7.70
CA MET A 1 -21.11 -16.14 7.31
C MET A 1 -22.01 -16.14 6.11
N ASN A 2 -23.05 -15.30 6.09
CA ASN A 2 -23.91 -15.18 4.92
C ASN A 2 -23.10 -14.54 3.75
N PRO A 3 -23.19 -15.02 2.49
CA PRO A 3 -22.56 -14.36 1.34
C PRO A 3 -22.73 -12.84 1.29
N ASP A 4 -23.94 -12.32 1.56
CA ASP A 4 -24.21 -10.88 1.55
C ASP A 4 -23.42 -10.12 2.62
N GLU A 5 -23.19 -10.75 3.78
CA GLU A 5 -22.38 -10.17 4.85
C GLU A 5 -20.91 -10.15 4.47
N ALA A 6 -20.43 -11.21 3.81
CA ALA A 6 -19.05 -11.29 3.35
C ALA A 6 -18.76 -10.23 2.28
N GLU A 7 -19.67 -10.05 1.33
CA GLU A 7 -19.56 -9.02 0.28
C GLU A 7 -19.55 -7.61 0.87
N ARG A 8 -20.49 -7.32 1.78
CA ARG A 8 -20.52 -6.03 2.48
C ARG A 8 -19.26 -5.76 3.31
N LEU A 9 -18.74 -6.77 4.00
CA LEU A 9 -17.49 -6.64 4.74
C LEU A 9 -16.30 -6.37 3.80
N TYR A 10 -16.26 -7.04 2.66
CA TYR A 10 -15.23 -6.83 1.65
C TYR A 10 -15.28 -5.42 1.07
N TYR A 11 -16.47 -4.91 0.75
CA TYR A 11 -16.67 -3.52 0.31
C TYR A 11 -16.13 -2.50 1.32
N TYR A 12 -16.52 -2.59 2.60
CA TYR A 12 -16.03 -1.66 3.62
C TYR A 12 -14.54 -1.80 3.89
N LYS A 13 -14.00 -3.02 3.81
CA LYS A 13 -12.55 -3.24 3.88
C LYS A 13 -11.85 -2.50 2.74
N THR A 14 -12.34 -2.62 1.50
CA THR A 14 -11.77 -1.93 0.33
C THR A 14 -11.77 -0.41 0.51
N LEU A 15 -12.88 0.17 0.98
CA LEU A 15 -12.93 1.59 1.30
C LEU A 15 -11.90 2.00 2.36
N LYS A 16 -11.77 1.20 3.42
CA LYS A 16 -10.77 1.45 4.47
C LYS A 16 -9.35 1.38 3.91
N ASP A 17 -9.02 0.34 3.17
CA ASP A 17 -7.69 0.16 2.58
C ASP A 17 -7.35 1.33 1.66
N LEU A 18 -8.28 1.77 0.79
CA LEU A 18 -8.11 2.98 -0.03
C LEU A 18 -7.90 4.24 0.82
N SER A 19 -8.70 4.46 1.87
CA SER A 19 -8.58 5.64 2.73
C SER A 19 -7.22 5.70 3.43
N ILE A 20 -6.72 4.55 3.88
CA ILE A 20 -5.44 4.46 4.57
C ILE A 20 -4.30 4.61 3.56
N PHE A 21 -4.39 4.01 2.37
CA PHE A 21 -3.39 4.22 1.32
C PHE A 21 -3.24 5.71 0.97
N ARG A 22 -4.35 6.41 0.74
CA ARG A 22 -4.35 7.86 0.47
C ARG A 22 -3.69 8.64 1.61
N ARG A 23 -4.00 8.28 2.85
CA ARG A 23 -3.38 8.87 4.04
C ARG A 23 -1.85 8.69 4.04
N TYR A 24 -1.35 7.49 3.76
CA TYR A 24 0.08 7.22 3.71
C TYR A 24 0.78 7.92 2.54
N CYS A 25 0.14 8.04 1.38
CA CYS A 25 0.65 8.88 0.29
C CYS A 25 0.77 10.35 0.71
N ALA A 26 -0.26 10.90 1.38
CA ALA A 26 -0.23 12.28 1.85
C ALA A 26 0.88 12.50 2.89
N LYS A 27 1.06 11.57 3.84
CA LYS A 27 2.17 11.60 4.80
C LYS A 27 3.52 11.58 4.12
N PHE A 28 3.71 10.71 3.13
CA PHE A 28 4.95 10.68 2.36
C PHE A 28 5.26 12.02 1.68
N LEU A 29 4.25 12.71 1.14
CA LEU A 29 4.46 14.05 0.57
C LEU A 29 4.93 15.05 1.62
N VAL A 30 4.34 15.02 2.82
CA VAL A 30 4.77 15.88 3.94
C VAL A 30 6.21 15.56 4.38
N GLU A 31 6.53 14.26 4.54
CA GLU A 31 7.89 13.81 4.89
C GLU A 31 8.89 14.26 3.80
N TYR A 32 8.56 14.07 2.53
CA TYR A 32 9.41 14.47 1.40
C TYR A 32 9.66 15.98 1.37
N GLU A 33 8.64 16.81 1.56
CA GLU A 33 8.81 18.26 1.68
C GLU A 33 9.70 18.65 2.86
N ALA A 34 9.53 18.01 4.02
CA ALA A 34 10.36 18.26 5.21
C ALA A 34 11.84 17.94 4.97
N PHE A 35 12.12 16.73 4.47
CA PHE A 35 13.49 16.27 4.28
C PHE A 35 14.22 17.02 3.16
N THR A 36 13.49 17.48 2.13
CA THR A 36 14.10 18.22 1.01
C THR A 36 14.32 19.69 1.30
N SER A 37 13.42 20.34 2.07
CA SER A 37 13.59 21.74 2.47
C SER A 37 14.69 21.91 3.53
N GLY A 38 14.90 20.90 4.39
CA GLY A 38 15.81 20.99 5.53
C GLY A 38 15.29 21.92 6.64
N GLU A 39 14.03 22.34 6.55
CA GLU A 39 13.36 23.18 7.54
C GLU A 39 12.50 22.33 8.49
N LEU A 40 12.33 22.82 9.71
CA LEU A 40 11.34 22.23 10.62
C LEU A 40 9.95 22.49 10.07
N LEU A 41 9.17 21.43 9.88
CA LEU A 41 7.79 21.55 9.43
C LEU A 41 6.97 22.41 10.38
N ASP A 42 6.23 23.36 9.82
CA ASP A 42 5.05 23.90 10.46
C ASP A 42 3.90 22.88 10.31
N GLY A 43 3.22 22.55 11.41
CA GLY A 43 2.09 21.64 11.43
C GLY A 43 0.94 22.07 10.50
N THR A 44 0.87 23.37 10.14
CA THR A 44 -0.07 23.88 9.14
C THR A 44 0.08 23.16 7.80
N ARG A 45 1.31 23.00 7.32
CA ARG A 45 1.56 22.37 6.01
C ARG A 45 1.16 20.89 6.01
N TYR A 46 1.45 20.19 7.11
CA TYR A 46 0.96 18.84 7.34
C TYR A 46 -0.58 18.80 7.31
N SER A 47 -1.26 19.66 8.06
CA SER A 47 -2.73 19.72 8.11
C SER A 47 -3.34 19.95 6.73
N ASP A 48 -2.80 20.89 5.96
CA ASP A 48 -3.29 21.25 4.62
C ASP A 48 -3.18 20.08 3.65
N LEU A 49 -2.00 19.47 3.53
CA LEU A 49 -1.78 18.33 2.62
C LEU A 49 -2.62 17.11 3.00
N MET A 50 -2.71 16.82 4.30
CA MET A 50 -3.52 15.70 4.79
C MET A 50 -5.01 15.93 4.52
N THR A 51 -5.49 17.17 4.67
CA THR A 51 -6.87 17.55 4.35
C THR A 51 -7.14 17.48 2.86
N GLU A 52 -6.25 18.03 2.03
CA GLU A 52 -6.36 18.03 0.57
C GLU A 52 -6.46 16.61 0.01
N TYR A 53 -5.56 15.72 0.42
CA TYR A 53 -5.47 14.39 -0.18
C TYR A 53 -6.36 13.34 0.48
N THR A 54 -6.86 13.55 1.70
CA THR A 54 -7.75 12.57 2.34
C THR A 54 -9.20 13.05 2.48
N GLY A 55 -9.45 14.36 2.40
CA GLY A 55 -10.76 14.95 2.64
C GLY A 55 -11.16 15.05 4.12
N PHE A 56 -10.28 14.66 5.04
CA PHE A 56 -10.52 14.73 6.49
C PHE A 56 -9.72 15.86 7.13
N PHE A 57 -10.28 16.48 8.16
CA PHE A 57 -9.57 17.46 8.96
C PHE A 57 -8.48 16.80 9.83
N TYR A 58 -7.30 17.42 9.88
CA TYR A 58 -6.22 17.05 10.79
C TYR A 58 -5.78 18.27 11.59
N HIS A 59 -5.61 18.09 12.90
CA HIS A 59 -5.05 19.16 13.73
C HIS A 59 -3.57 19.37 13.36
N PRO A 60 -3.08 20.62 13.19
CA PRO A 60 -1.68 20.90 12.89
C PRO A 60 -0.71 20.13 13.79
N ASP A 61 -0.92 20.18 15.11
CA ASP A 61 -0.08 19.51 16.12
C ASP A 61 0.04 17.99 15.97
N ALA A 62 -0.87 17.34 15.23
CA ALA A 62 -0.81 15.89 15.02
C ALA A 62 0.45 15.46 14.25
N PHE A 63 1.10 16.38 13.52
CA PHE A 63 2.36 16.10 12.82
C PHE A 63 3.47 15.59 13.77
N LEU A 64 3.47 16.04 15.03
CA LEU A 64 4.47 15.66 16.04
C LEU A 64 4.41 14.18 16.41
N LEU A 65 3.25 13.54 16.23
CA LEU A 65 3.03 12.13 16.54
C LEU A 65 2.95 11.27 15.28
N ASP A 66 2.51 11.86 14.17
CA ASP A 66 2.19 11.12 12.96
C ASP A 66 3.38 11.02 12.00
N LEU A 67 4.29 12.00 11.99
CA LEU A 67 5.47 11.95 11.13
C LEU A 67 6.59 11.16 11.80
N VAL A 68 7.09 10.16 11.07
CA VAL A 68 8.11 9.22 11.52
C VAL A 68 9.32 9.37 10.58
N PRO A 69 10.56 9.25 11.07
CA PRO A 69 11.74 9.37 10.22
C PRO A 69 11.83 8.28 9.15
N GLU A 70 12.82 8.42 8.27
CA GLU A 70 13.27 7.37 7.32
C GLU A 70 12.26 7.00 6.22
N PHE A 71 11.35 7.91 5.87
CA PHE A 71 10.32 7.65 4.84
C PHE A 71 9.48 6.40 5.12
N TYR A 72 9.20 6.13 6.39
CA TYR A 72 8.36 5.00 6.79
C TYR A 72 7.01 4.96 6.06
N SER A 73 6.44 6.14 5.74
CA SER A 73 5.20 6.20 4.97
C SER A 73 5.36 5.64 3.55
N LEU A 74 6.52 5.83 2.93
CA LEU A 74 6.85 5.30 1.60
C LEU A 74 6.95 3.76 1.60
N ASP A 75 7.50 3.17 2.67
CA ASP A 75 7.58 1.71 2.79
C ASP A 75 6.19 1.06 2.71
N TYR A 76 5.19 1.65 3.38
CA TYR A 76 3.81 1.15 3.30
C TYR A 76 3.18 1.35 1.92
N VAL A 77 3.38 2.51 1.31
CA VAL A 77 2.86 2.81 -0.03
C VAL A 77 3.40 1.81 -1.05
N THR A 78 4.72 1.58 -1.02
CA THR A 78 5.38 0.64 -1.94
C THR A 78 5.02 -0.81 -1.62
N ALA A 79 4.89 -1.18 -0.35
CA ALA A 79 4.45 -2.52 0.07
C ALA A 79 3.03 -2.85 -0.42
N TRP A 80 2.07 -1.92 -0.34
CA TRP A 80 0.73 -2.15 -0.87
C TRP A 80 0.72 -2.32 -2.39
N MET A 81 1.52 -1.54 -3.12
CA MET A 81 1.66 -1.72 -4.57
C MET A 81 2.26 -3.10 -4.91
N ALA A 82 3.33 -3.48 -4.21
CA ALA A 82 3.99 -4.76 -4.43
C ALA A 82 3.13 -5.96 -4.04
N GLU A 83 2.39 -5.88 -2.94
CA GLU A 83 1.44 -6.92 -2.54
C GLU A 83 0.40 -7.17 -3.64
N ALA A 84 -0.13 -6.10 -4.24
CA ALA A 84 -1.08 -6.23 -5.32
C ALA A 84 -0.48 -6.89 -6.58
N ILE A 85 0.76 -6.56 -6.91
CA ILE A 85 1.52 -7.22 -7.99
C ILE A 85 1.73 -8.71 -7.68
N PHE A 86 2.14 -9.04 -6.45
CA PHE A 86 2.36 -10.42 -6.04
C PHE A 86 1.07 -11.23 -6.12
N GLN A 87 -0.03 -10.70 -5.57
CA GLN A 87 -1.31 -11.39 -5.63
C GLN A 87 -1.75 -11.62 -7.07
N ASP A 88 -1.59 -10.63 -7.96
CA ASP A 88 -1.98 -10.78 -9.37
C ASP A 88 -1.17 -11.87 -10.08
N TYR A 89 0.16 -11.90 -9.85
CA TYR A 89 1.03 -12.96 -10.36
C TYR A 89 0.64 -14.35 -9.85
N LEU A 90 0.47 -14.51 -8.53
CA LEU A 90 0.11 -15.80 -7.92
C LEU A 90 -1.24 -16.28 -8.45
N ARG A 91 -2.22 -15.37 -8.56
CA ARG A 91 -3.53 -15.65 -9.13
C ARG A 91 -3.43 -16.02 -10.62
N GLY A 92 -2.56 -15.38 -11.39
CA GLY A 92 -2.35 -15.71 -12.80
C GLY A 92 -1.83 -17.14 -13.02
N ILE A 93 -1.07 -17.68 -12.06
CA ILE A 93 -0.50 -19.04 -12.15
C ILE A 93 -1.46 -20.09 -11.58
N TRP A 94 -2.04 -19.85 -10.40
CA TRP A 94 -2.81 -20.86 -9.64
C TRP A 94 -4.32 -20.56 -9.53
N GLY A 95 -4.81 -19.50 -10.16
CA GLY A 95 -6.22 -19.10 -10.16
C GLY A 95 -6.65 -18.33 -8.89
N GLU A 96 -7.95 -18.01 -8.79
CA GLU A 96 -8.52 -17.24 -7.67
C GLU A 96 -8.29 -17.89 -6.29
N GLY A 97 -8.22 -19.22 -6.25
CA GLY A 97 -7.97 -20.00 -5.04
C GLY A 97 -6.48 -20.22 -4.71
N TRP A 98 -5.56 -19.44 -5.28
CA TRP A 98 -4.12 -19.67 -5.17
C TRP A 98 -3.63 -19.81 -3.72
N MET A 99 -4.26 -19.12 -2.76
CA MET A 99 -3.89 -19.18 -1.34
C MET A 99 -4.08 -20.57 -0.71
N PHE A 100 -4.84 -21.45 -1.36
CA PHE A 100 -5.03 -22.84 -0.95
C PHE A 100 -4.10 -23.81 -1.68
N SER A 101 -3.30 -23.31 -2.63
CA SER A 101 -2.32 -24.11 -3.37
C SER A 101 -1.05 -24.30 -2.55
N GLN A 102 -0.62 -25.56 -2.42
CA GLN A 102 0.67 -25.90 -1.81
C GLN A 102 1.83 -25.27 -2.59
N ASP A 103 1.75 -25.28 -3.93
CA ASP A 103 2.81 -24.75 -4.80
C ASP A 103 3.00 -23.24 -4.63
N ALA A 104 1.90 -22.49 -4.44
CA ALA A 104 1.96 -21.06 -4.15
C ALA A 104 2.66 -20.80 -2.79
N GLY A 105 2.38 -21.65 -1.79
CA GLY A 105 3.04 -21.61 -0.49
C GLY A 105 4.55 -21.89 -0.59
N GLU A 106 4.95 -22.91 -1.35
CA GLU A 106 6.37 -23.21 -1.58
C GLU A 106 7.10 -22.08 -2.32
N LYS A 107 6.45 -21.44 -3.30
CA LYS A 107 6.99 -20.25 -3.97
C LYS A 107 7.21 -19.09 -3.00
N LEU A 108 6.23 -18.79 -2.14
CA LEU A 108 6.34 -17.74 -1.13
C LEU A 108 7.45 -18.03 -0.11
N LYS A 109 7.57 -19.27 0.38
CA LYS A 109 8.66 -19.69 1.26
C LYS A 109 10.03 -19.49 0.59
N SER A 110 10.15 -19.86 -0.68
CA SER A 110 11.38 -19.66 -1.45
C SER A 110 11.74 -18.18 -1.61
N TRP A 111 10.75 -17.30 -1.75
CA TRP A 111 11.00 -15.86 -1.75
C TRP A 111 11.46 -15.37 -0.38
N TRP A 112 10.74 -15.75 0.69
CA TRP A 112 11.04 -15.30 2.05
C TRP A 112 12.36 -15.83 2.60
N SER A 113 12.79 -17.02 2.20
CA SER A 113 14.08 -17.58 2.65
C SER A 113 15.29 -16.76 2.21
N ARG A 114 15.14 -15.87 1.23
CA ARG A 114 16.20 -14.94 0.79
C ARG A 114 16.34 -13.72 1.70
N GLY A 115 15.39 -13.44 2.58
CA GLY A 115 15.44 -12.29 3.48
C GLY A 115 15.65 -10.97 2.72
N ASN A 116 16.57 -10.13 3.20
CA ASN A 116 16.86 -8.81 2.64
C ASN A 116 18.09 -8.83 1.71
N THR A 117 18.35 -9.93 1.00
CA THR A 117 19.46 -9.96 0.03
C THR A 117 19.25 -9.04 -1.16
N MET A 118 18.02 -8.53 -1.34
CA MET A 118 17.64 -7.71 -2.49
C MET A 118 16.54 -6.72 -2.12
N ASP A 119 16.65 -5.49 -2.64
CA ASP A 119 15.59 -4.49 -2.56
C ASP A 119 14.40 -4.86 -3.46
N LEU A 120 13.24 -4.27 -3.16
CA LEU A 120 11.97 -4.60 -3.82
C LEU A 120 12.02 -4.48 -5.36
N ILE A 121 12.56 -3.38 -5.91
CA ILE A 121 12.54 -3.14 -7.36
C ILE A 121 13.40 -4.17 -8.12
N PRO A 122 14.67 -4.41 -7.75
CA PRO A 122 15.44 -5.50 -8.34
C PRO A 122 14.78 -6.87 -8.17
N PHE A 123 14.13 -7.14 -7.02
CA PHE A 123 13.43 -8.40 -6.78
C PHE A 123 12.27 -8.62 -7.75
N LEU A 124 11.44 -7.59 -7.99
CA LEU A 124 10.34 -7.65 -8.95
C LEU A 124 10.84 -8.00 -10.35
N ARG A 125 11.99 -7.43 -10.75
CA ARG A 125 12.61 -7.71 -12.05
C ARG A 125 13.17 -9.13 -12.13
N GLU A 126 13.88 -9.58 -11.10
CA GLU A 126 14.48 -10.93 -11.05
C GLU A 126 13.40 -12.02 -11.12
N GLU A 127 12.31 -11.86 -10.38
CA GLU A 127 11.21 -12.82 -10.34
C GLU A 127 10.25 -12.71 -11.55
N GLY A 128 10.50 -11.79 -12.48
CA GLY A 128 9.65 -11.59 -13.65
C GLY A 128 8.25 -11.07 -13.30
N LEU A 129 8.11 -10.32 -12.20
CA LEU A 129 6.86 -9.77 -11.69
C LEU A 129 6.51 -8.41 -12.30
N GLY A 130 7.45 -7.81 -13.04
CA GLY A 130 7.27 -6.53 -13.72
C GLY A 130 7.91 -5.36 -12.98
N GLU A 131 7.39 -4.16 -13.22
CA GLU A 131 7.83 -2.91 -12.58
C GLU A 131 6.95 -2.60 -11.37
N LEU A 132 7.43 -1.76 -10.44
CA LEU A 132 6.58 -1.27 -9.35
C LEU A 132 5.52 -0.32 -9.92
N THR A 133 4.24 -0.67 -9.74
CA THR A 133 3.09 0.10 -10.24
C THR A 133 1.90 0.04 -9.28
N PRO A 134 1.10 1.11 -9.17
CA PRO A 134 -0.19 1.06 -8.49
C PRO A 134 -1.29 0.30 -9.26
N GLN A 135 -1.09 -0.03 -10.53
CA GLN A 135 -2.14 -0.49 -11.44
C GLN A 135 -2.91 -1.73 -10.93
N PRO A 136 -2.27 -2.81 -10.46
CA PRO A 136 -3.01 -3.96 -9.92
C PRO A 136 -3.85 -3.59 -8.68
N LEU A 137 -3.34 -2.69 -7.85
CA LEU A 137 -4.04 -2.20 -6.66
C LEU A 137 -5.26 -1.35 -7.04
N LEU A 138 -5.09 -0.44 -8.01
CA LEU A 138 -6.20 0.37 -8.53
C LEU A 138 -7.28 -0.51 -9.16
N TYR A 139 -6.90 -1.49 -9.98
CA TYR A 139 -7.84 -2.42 -10.60
C TYR A 139 -8.65 -3.18 -9.54
N ARG A 140 -7.99 -3.65 -8.47
CA ARG A 140 -8.64 -4.32 -7.33
C ARG A 140 -9.69 -3.44 -6.67
N TRP A 141 -9.40 -2.15 -6.46
CA TRP A 141 -10.37 -1.24 -5.85
C TRP A 141 -11.52 -0.89 -6.79
N HIS A 142 -11.22 -0.62 -8.07
CA HIS A 142 -12.25 -0.34 -9.08
C HIS A 142 -13.25 -1.48 -9.22
N ALA A 143 -12.78 -2.73 -9.20
CA ALA A 143 -13.64 -3.91 -9.27
C ALA A 143 -14.69 -4.01 -8.14
N VAL A 144 -14.51 -3.28 -7.03
CA VAL A 144 -15.39 -3.29 -5.85
C VAL A 144 -16.16 -1.97 -5.69
N LEU A 145 -15.61 -0.87 -6.17
CA LEU A 145 -16.16 0.47 -5.96
C LEU A 145 -16.98 0.99 -7.14
N ASP A 146 -16.77 0.44 -8.35
CA ASP A 146 -17.53 0.79 -9.55
C ASP A 146 -18.80 -0.07 -9.73
N THR A 147 -19.05 -1.00 -8.79
CA THR A 147 -20.28 -1.81 -8.66
C THR A 147 -21.29 -1.12 -7.76
#